data_AF-A0A920YK12-F1
#
_entry.id   AF-A0A920YK12-F1
#
_cell.length_a   1.000
_cell.length_b   1.000
_cell.length_c   1.000
_cell.angle_alpha   90.00
_cell.angle_beta   90.00
_cell.angle_gamma   90.00
#
_symmetry.space_group_name_H-M   'P 1'
#
loop_
_entity.id
_entity.type
_entity.pdbx_description
1 polymer ?
#
loop_
_entity_poly.entity_id
_entity_poly.type
_entity_poly.pdbx_seq_one_letter_code
_entity_poly.pdbx_strand_id
1 'polypeptide(L)'
;MPNILSLLLRGIKQLGLVTTWDSITYQMRQKRYQARFGSSGPSSRPAKSDYLRPGHITSHTRQGQTVTITCANGSYALTLLAPDLIRVRFHPTPNPQSPLSIPHSYPIAKPDDDWPPCDFHVVETEATVEIKTSRLACRVAKASGKLAFLDLEGNVVNEDGAGVGYHPAGHVICHKRIQPDEHFYGLGERTCRLDRRGRRYEMWNTDPQTYQPDQDPIHL
;
A
#
# COMPACT_ATOMS: atom_id res chain seq x y z
N MET A 1 24.24 -20.18 33.74
CA MET A 1 23.22 -19.19 33.35
C MET A 1 22.94 -18.28 34.55
N PRO A 2 22.86 -16.95 34.39
CA PRO A 2 22.52 -16.06 35.50
C PRO A 2 21.08 -16.31 35.98
N ASN A 3 20.87 -16.40 37.30
CA ASN A 3 19.54 -16.52 37.91
C ASN A 3 18.77 -15.19 37.75
N ILE A 4 17.45 -15.24 37.61
CA ILE A 4 16.53 -14.11 37.46
C ILE A 4 16.81 -13.00 38.48
N LEU A 5 17.08 -13.36 39.74
CA LEU A 5 17.43 -12.40 40.80
C LEU A 5 18.71 -11.60 40.48
N SER A 6 19.72 -12.27 39.90
CA SER A 6 20.98 -11.62 39.52
C SER A 6 20.82 -10.69 38.30
N LEU A 7 19.89 -11.00 37.39
CA LEU A 7 19.53 -10.13 36.27
C LEU A 7 18.75 -8.89 36.75
N LEU A 8 17.82 -9.07 37.67
CA LEU A 8 17.05 -8.00 38.31
C LEU A 8 17.95 -7.01 39.06
N LEU A 9 18.85 -7.52 39.91
CA LEU A 9 19.80 -6.69 40.65
C LEU A 9 20.77 -5.94 39.72
N ARG A 10 21.21 -6.56 38.62
CA ARG A 10 22.01 -5.87 37.60
C ARG A 10 21.21 -4.79 36.88
N GLY A 11 19.95 -5.08 36.50
CA GLY A 11 19.05 -4.11 35.89
C GLY A 11 18.85 -2.88 36.78
N ILE A 12 18.52 -3.10 38.06
CA ILE A 12 18.35 -2.01 39.04
C ILE A 12 19.63 -1.18 39.18
N LYS A 13 20.80 -1.84 39.21
CA LYS A 13 22.10 -1.17 39.33
C LYS A 13 22.47 -0.35 38.08
N GLN A 14 22.08 -0.80 36.88
CA GLN A 14 22.47 -0.16 35.62
C GLN A 14 21.45 0.88 35.13
N LEU A 15 20.15 0.61 35.31
CA LEU A 15 19.05 1.38 34.74
C LEU A 15 18.17 2.06 35.80
N GLY A 16 18.34 1.70 37.08
CA GLY A 16 17.47 2.15 38.17
C GLY A 16 16.23 1.26 38.38
N LEU A 17 15.65 1.36 39.57
CA LEU A 17 14.53 0.50 40.00
C LEU A 17 13.27 0.73 39.14
N VAL A 18 12.93 1.98 38.88
CA VAL A 18 11.72 2.37 38.13
C VAL A 18 11.77 1.79 36.71
N THR A 19 12.83 2.07 35.96
CA THR A 19 13.00 1.61 34.58
C THR A 19 13.05 0.07 34.49
N THR A 20 13.68 -0.59 35.46
CA THR A 20 13.72 -2.05 35.53
C THR A 20 12.31 -2.63 35.74
N TRP A 21 11.53 -2.02 36.63
CA TRP A 21 10.14 -2.42 36.89
C TRP A 21 9.24 -2.18 35.66
N ASP A 22 9.37 -1.03 35.01
CA ASP A 22 8.63 -0.70 33.79
C ASP A 22 8.92 -1.69 32.66
N SER A 23 10.18 -2.09 32.50
CA SER A 23 10.58 -3.09 31.50
C SER A 23 9.88 -4.43 31.74
N ILE A 24 9.82 -4.90 32.99
CA ILE A 24 9.17 -6.16 33.35
C ILE A 24 7.66 -6.08 33.13
N THR A 25 7.02 -5.01 33.61
CA THR A 25 5.57 -4.84 33.46
C THR A 25 5.16 -4.63 32.00
N TYR A 26 6.03 -4.03 31.19
CA TYR A 26 5.85 -3.93 29.75
C TYR A 26 5.81 -5.32 29.10
N GLN A 27 6.76 -6.22 29.39
CA GLN A 27 6.76 -7.59 28.86
C GLN A 27 5.45 -8.33 29.18
N MET A 28 4.97 -8.18 30.42
CA MET A 28 3.72 -8.79 30.85
C MET A 28 2.51 -8.21 30.10
N ARG A 29 2.46 -6.88 29.93
CA ARG A 29 1.42 -6.20 29.16
C ARG A 29 1.44 -6.65 27.70
N GLN A 30 2.60 -6.66 27.06
CA GLN A 30 2.77 -7.07 25.66
C GLN A 30 2.25 -8.50 25.44
N LYS A 31 2.65 -9.46 26.29
CA LYS A 31 2.15 -10.84 26.20
C LYS A 31 0.64 -10.95 26.41
N ARG A 32 0.07 -10.19 27.35
CA ARG A 32 -1.38 -10.13 27.56
C ARG A 32 -2.11 -9.55 26.35
N TYR A 33 -1.58 -8.48 25.75
CA TYR A 33 -2.13 -7.88 24.55
C TYR A 33 -2.07 -8.84 23.36
N GLN A 34 -0.94 -9.51 23.14
CA GLN A 34 -0.81 -10.53 22.09
C GLN A 34 -1.75 -11.72 22.31
N ALA A 35 -1.91 -12.20 23.55
CA ALA A 35 -2.85 -13.29 23.83
C ALA A 35 -4.32 -12.87 23.62
N ARG A 36 -4.65 -11.60 23.87
CA ARG A 36 -6.03 -11.09 23.79
C ARG A 36 -6.42 -10.55 22.42
N PHE A 37 -5.47 -9.97 21.69
CA PHE A 37 -5.69 -9.23 20.44
C PHE A 37 -4.75 -9.65 19.31
N GLY A 38 -3.74 -10.48 19.59
CA GLY A 38 -2.91 -11.05 18.55
C GLY A 38 -3.77 -11.91 17.63
N SER A 39 -3.58 -11.77 16.33
CA SER A 39 -4.37 -12.49 15.34
C SER A 39 -4.29 -13.99 15.58
N SER A 40 -5.46 -14.62 15.77
CA SER A 40 -5.59 -16.07 15.86
C SER A 40 -5.34 -16.72 14.50
N GLY A 41 -4.12 -17.22 14.30
CA GLY A 41 -3.77 -18.09 13.17
C GLY A 41 -3.63 -17.40 11.80
N PRO A 42 -3.10 -18.12 10.80
CA PRO A 42 -3.03 -17.59 9.45
C PRO A 42 -4.46 -17.38 8.94
N SER A 43 -4.83 -16.12 8.67
CA SER A 43 -5.91 -15.84 7.73
C SER A 43 -5.56 -16.59 6.44
N SER A 44 -6.36 -17.60 6.09
CA SER A 44 -6.18 -18.28 4.81
C SER A 44 -6.39 -17.23 3.74
N ARG A 45 -5.30 -16.85 3.07
CA ARG A 45 -5.38 -15.89 1.97
C ARG A 45 -6.37 -16.42 0.94
N PRO A 46 -7.33 -15.61 0.50
CA PRO A 46 -8.21 -15.99 -0.60
C PRO A 46 -7.38 -16.44 -1.81
N ALA A 47 -7.90 -17.39 -2.59
CA ALA A 47 -7.21 -17.79 -3.81
C ALA A 47 -7.17 -16.60 -4.77
N LYS A 48 -6.18 -16.55 -5.66
CA LYS A 48 -6.01 -15.43 -6.61
C LYS A 48 -7.24 -15.22 -7.52
N SER A 49 -7.98 -16.30 -7.79
CA SER A 49 -9.24 -16.32 -8.55
C SER A 49 -10.38 -15.59 -7.86
N ASP A 50 -10.33 -15.48 -6.53
CA ASP A 50 -11.46 -15.01 -5.73
C ASP A 50 -11.52 -13.47 -5.68
N TYR A 51 -10.49 -12.82 -6.22
CA TYR A 51 -10.41 -11.37 -6.30
C TYR A 51 -11.12 -10.85 -7.56
N LEU A 52 -12.15 -10.05 -7.34
CA LEU A 52 -12.83 -9.29 -8.37
C LEU A 52 -11.90 -8.19 -8.88
N ARG A 53 -11.80 -8.09 -10.21
CA ARG A 53 -10.95 -7.15 -10.95
C ARG A 53 -11.84 -6.09 -11.61
N PRO A 54 -11.33 -4.89 -11.95
CA PRO A 54 -12.14 -3.81 -12.51
C PRO A 54 -13.05 -4.24 -13.68
N GLY A 55 -12.50 -5.03 -14.61
CA GLY A 55 -13.22 -5.45 -15.82
C GLY A 55 -13.25 -4.34 -16.88
N HIS A 56 -14.09 -4.52 -17.91
CA HIS A 56 -14.17 -3.56 -19.00
C HIS A 56 -14.68 -2.19 -18.54
N ILE A 57 -14.20 -1.13 -19.17
CA ILE A 57 -14.64 0.25 -18.95
C ILE A 57 -16.01 0.43 -19.60
N THR A 58 -16.94 1.04 -18.86
CA THR A 58 -18.29 1.38 -19.34
C THR A 58 -18.45 2.86 -19.62
N SER A 59 -17.73 3.72 -18.88
CA SER A 59 -17.75 5.17 -19.09
C SER A 59 -16.54 5.84 -18.43
N HIS A 60 -16.31 7.10 -18.78
CA HIS A 60 -15.41 7.96 -18.02
C HIS A 60 -15.98 9.38 -17.92
N THR A 61 -15.66 10.08 -16.83
CA THR A 61 -16.05 11.47 -16.60
C THR A 61 -14.89 12.26 -16.04
N ARG A 62 -14.86 13.58 -16.29
CA ARG A 62 -13.87 14.50 -15.73
C ARG A 62 -14.58 15.52 -14.85
N GLN A 63 -14.10 15.67 -13.61
CA GLN A 63 -14.51 16.72 -12.70
C GLN A 63 -13.27 17.39 -12.11
N GLY A 64 -13.02 18.65 -12.50
CA GLY A 64 -11.80 19.36 -12.13
C GLY A 64 -10.55 18.60 -12.56
N GLN A 65 -9.72 18.23 -11.57
CA GLN A 65 -8.46 17.51 -11.73
C GLN A 65 -8.59 15.99 -11.58
N THR A 66 -9.80 15.47 -11.42
CA THR A 66 -10.06 14.04 -11.29
C THR A 66 -10.76 13.49 -12.52
N VAL A 67 -10.23 12.40 -13.05
CA VAL A 67 -10.87 11.57 -14.07
C VAL A 67 -11.40 10.31 -13.40
N THR A 68 -12.71 10.11 -13.46
CA THR A 68 -13.36 8.90 -12.97
C THR A 68 -13.54 7.94 -14.13
N ILE A 69 -12.98 6.73 -14.01
CA ILE A 69 -13.17 5.64 -14.97
C ILE A 69 -14.11 4.62 -14.34
N THR A 70 -15.28 4.42 -14.93
CA THR A 70 -16.23 3.40 -14.48
C THR A 70 -15.95 2.10 -15.21
N CYS A 71 -15.79 1.02 -14.44
CA CYS A 71 -15.59 -0.33 -14.94
C CYS A 71 -16.72 -1.25 -14.46
N ALA A 72 -16.79 -2.47 -15.01
CA ALA A 72 -17.82 -3.46 -14.67
C ALA A 72 -17.93 -3.75 -13.15
N ASN A 73 -16.80 -3.81 -12.44
CA ASN A 73 -16.74 -4.20 -11.01
C ASN A 73 -16.17 -3.09 -10.10
N GLY A 74 -16.24 -1.83 -10.52
CA GLY A 74 -15.84 -0.71 -9.69
C GLY A 74 -15.44 0.51 -10.52
N SER A 75 -14.88 1.52 -9.87
CA SER A 75 -14.40 2.72 -10.52
C SER A 75 -13.02 3.13 -10.04
N TYR A 76 -12.24 3.72 -10.94
CA TYR A 76 -11.03 4.44 -10.58
C TYR A 76 -11.34 5.93 -10.44
N ALA A 77 -10.85 6.55 -9.38
CA ALA A 77 -10.66 8.00 -9.31
C ALA A 77 -9.17 8.29 -9.53
N LEU A 78 -8.85 8.89 -10.67
CA LEU A 78 -7.50 9.28 -11.08
C LEU A 78 -7.36 10.80 -10.89
N THR A 79 -6.84 11.21 -9.72
CA THR A 79 -6.66 12.62 -9.37
C THR A 79 -5.24 13.05 -9.73
N LEU A 80 -5.11 14.03 -10.61
CA LEU A 80 -3.83 14.64 -10.96
C LEU A 80 -3.47 15.69 -9.92
N LEU A 81 -2.45 15.42 -9.10
CA LEU A 81 -1.99 16.33 -8.06
C LEU A 81 -0.86 17.25 -8.57
N ALA A 82 -0.06 16.74 -9.50
CA ALA A 82 0.97 17.49 -10.23
C ALA A 82 1.18 16.83 -11.60
N PRO A 83 1.90 17.48 -12.54
CA PRO A 83 2.15 16.89 -13.86
C PRO A 83 2.79 15.51 -13.82
N ASP A 84 3.61 15.21 -12.81
CA ASP A 84 4.29 13.93 -12.60
C ASP A 84 3.70 13.09 -11.45
N LEU A 85 2.54 13.46 -10.91
CA LEU A 85 1.92 12.80 -9.76
C LEU A 85 0.43 12.56 -9.97
N ILE A 86 0.08 11.29 -10.21
CA ILE A 86 -1.32 10.83 -10.27
C ILE A 86 -1.62 9.98 -9.05
N ARG A 87 -2.63 10.39 -8.28
CA ARG A 87 -3.20 9.56 -7.22
C ARG A 87 -4.27 8.65 -7.81
N VAL A 88 -4.11 7.35 -7.58
CA VAL A 88 -5.06 6.32 -8.01
C VAL A 88 -5.84 5.82 -6.79
N ARG A 89 -7.16 5.94 -6.82
CA ARG A 89 -8.06 5.25 -5.89
C ARG A 89 -8.95 4.31 -6.69
N PHE A 90 -9.05 3.06 -6.25
CA PHE A 90 -10.02 2.11 -6.80
C PHE A 90 -11.14 1.89 -5.79
N HIS A 91 -12.36 2.15 -6.23
CA HIS A 91 -13.58 1.95 -5.47
C HIS A 91 -14.29 0.73 -6.06
N PRO A 92 -14.29 -0.44 -5.39
CA PRO A 92 -15.08 -1.56 -5.85
C PRO A 92 -16.57 -1.17 -5.91
N THR A 93 -17.33 -1.80 -6.81
CA THR A 93 -18.79 -1.61 -6.83
C THR A 93 -19.34 -1.81 -5.42
N PRO A 94 -20.23 -0.92 -4.92
CA PRO A 94 -20.57 -0.87 -3.51
C PRO A 94 -20.94 -2.24 -2.95
N ASN A 95 -20.13 -2.76 -2.02
CA ASN A 95 -20.61 -3.75 -1.07
C ASN A 95 -21.29 -2.95 0.05
N PRO A 96 -22.59 -3.15 0.32
CA PRO A 96 -23.30 -2.50 1.43
C PRO A 96 -22.60 -2.65 2.79
N GLN A 97 -21.70 -3.63 2.94
CA GLN A 97 -20.98 -3.95 4.17
C GLN A 97 -19.59 -3.28 4.28
N SER A 98 -19.14 -2.56 3.25
CA SER A 98 -17.79 -1.96 3.23
C SER A 98 -17.82 -0.53 2.65
N PRO A 99 -18.24 0.47 3.45
CA PRO A 99 -18.11 1.87 3.06
C PRO A 99 -16.64 2.29 3.16
N LEU A 100 -15.81 1.87 2.21
CA LEU A 100 -14.43 2.35 2.10
C LEU A 100 -14.41 3.73 1.45
N SER A 101 -14.98 4.70 2.17
CA SER A 101 -14.74 6.12 1.97
C SER A 101 -13.82 6.55 3.10
N ILE A 102 -12.51 6.35 2.95
CA ILE A 102 -11.56 7.15 3.73
C ILE A 102 -11.42 8.45 2.93
N PRO A 103 -12.01 9.56 3.39
CA PRO A 103 -12.06 10.78 2.60
C PRO A 103 -10.65 11.39 2.39
N HIS A 104 -9.74 11.12 3.32
CA HIS A 104 -8.39 11.69 3.34
C HIS A 104 -7.30 10.62 3.20
N SER A 105 -6.10 11.07 2.87
CA SER A 105 -4.92 10.22 2.68
C SER A 105 -3.94 10.45 3.83
N TYR A 106 -3.71 9.47 4.71
CA TYR A 106 -2.73 9.59 5.80
C TYR A 106 -1.30 9.95 5.32
N PRO A 107 -0.82 9.46 4.16
CA PRO A 107 0.52 9.81 3.66
C PRO A 107 0.63 11.18 2.96
N ILE A 108 -0.48 11.82 2.59
CA ILE A 108 -0.45 13.09 1.84
C ILE A 108 -0.89 14.19 2.79
N ALA A 109 0.08 14.96 3.29
CA ALA A 109 -0.19 16.04 4.24
C ALA A 109 -0.99 17.20 3.62
N LYS A 110 -0.77 17.46 2.33
CA LYS A 110 -1.40 18.55 1.60
C LYS A 110 -2.85 18.21 1.23
N PRO A 111 -3.86 18.99 1.68
CA PRO A 111 -5.26 18.83 1.30
C PRO A 111 -5.46 18.88 -0.22
N ASP A 112 -6.49 18.19 -0.70
CA ASP A 112 -6.78 18.09 -2.14
C ASP A 112 -7.00 19.47 -2.79
N ASP A 113 -7.71 20.38 -2.11
CA ASP A 113 -8.04 21.71 -2.61
C ASP A 113 -6.84 22.67 -2.68
N ASP A 114 -5.74 22.34 -1.99
CA ASP A 114 -4.53 23.17 -1.98
C ASP A 114 -3.58 22.86 -3.15
N TRP A 115 -3.81 21.75 -3.88
CA TRP A 115 -2.97 21.41 -5.04
C TRP A 115 -3.24 22.38 -6.20
N PRO A 116 -2.18 22.94 -6.81
CA PRO A 116 -2.36 23.84 -7.95
C PRO A 116 -3.04 23.07 -9.10
N PRO A 117 -3.83 23.76 -9.94
CA PRO A 117 -4.39 23.14 -11.13
C PRO A 117 -3.30 22.53 -12.01
N CYS A 118 -3.48 21.27 -12.38
CA CYS A 118 -2.65 20.55 -13.34
C CYS A 118 -3.33 20.53 -14.70
N ASP A 119 -2.63 20.97 -15.74
CA ASP A 119 -3.09 20.83 -17.11
C ASP A 119 -2.91 19.40 -17.60
N PHE A 120 -3.96 18.85 -18.21
CA PHE A 120 -3.95 17.51 -18.81
C PHE A 120 -5.06 17.36 -19.86
N HIS A 121 -4.86 16.39 -20.74
CA HIS A 121 -5.83 15.99 -21.75
C HIS A 121 -6.28 14.55 -21.52
N VAL A 122 -7.56 14.30 -21.78
CA VAL A 122 -8.11 12.94 -21.84
C VAL A 122 -8.36 12.62 -23.31
N VAL A 123 -7.73 11.56 -23.80
CA VAL A 123 -7.84 11.09 -25.18
C VAL A 123 -8.44 9.69 -25.14
N GLU A 124 -9.61 9.53 -25.73
CA GLU A 124 -10.26 8.24 -25.89
C GLU A 124 -9.96 7.66 -27.27
N THR A 125 -9.63 6.38 -27.30
CA THR A 125 -9.51 5.58 -28.52
C THR A 125 -10.49 4.40 -28.44
N GLU A 126 -10.51 3.57 -29.49
CA GLU A 126 -11.26 2.31 -29.47
C GLU A 126 -10.79 1.37 -28.34
N ALA A 127 -9.48 1.34 -28.07
CA ALA A 127 -8.89 0.39 -27.12
C ALA A 127 -8.60 0.97 -25.73
N THR A 128 -8.49 2.30 -25.58
CA THR A 128 -7.95 2.92 -24.37
C THR A 128 -8.61 4.25 -24.02
N VAL A 129 -8.57 4.60 -22.74
CA VAL A 129 -8.70 5.99 -22.26
C VAL A 129 -7.33 6.43 -21.75
N GLU A 130 -6.78 7.49 -22.30
CA GLU A 130 -5.43 7.97 -21.99
C GLU A 130 -5.47 9.38 -21.40
N ILE A 131 -4.84 9.57 -20.25
CA ILE A 131 -4.71 10.84 -19.55
C ILE A 131 -3.26 11.30 -19.71
N LYS A 132 -3.03 12.44 -20.37
CA LYS A 132 -1.70 12.98 -20.67
C LYS A 132 -1.46 14.29 -19.95
N THR A 133 -0.34 14.38 -19.24
CA THR A 133 0.20 15.61 -18.66
C THR A 133 1.41 16.07 -19.45
N SER A 134 2.06 17.15 -18.99
CA SER A 134 3.36 17.59 -19.52
C SER A 134 4.56 16.73 -19.08
N ARG A 135 4.36 15.70 -18.25
CA ARG A 135 5.46 14.88 -17.69
C ARG A 135 5.24 13.37 -17.79
N LEU A 136 4.01 12.88 -17.88
CA LEU A 136 3.70 11.46 -17.99
C LEU A 136 2.34 11.22 -18.66
N ALA A 137 2.08 9.97 -19.01
CA ALA A 137 0.77 9.50 -19.46
C ALA A 137 0.28 8.33 -18.60
N CYS A 138 -1.02 8.30 -18.30
CA CYS A 138 -1.71 7.15 -17.72
C CYS A 138 -2.70 6.60 -18.75
N ARG A 139 -2.54 5.34 -19.12
CA ARG A 139 -3.38 4.64 -20.09
C ARG A 139 -4.20 3.58 -19.37
N VAL A 140 -5.51 3.58 -19.62
CA VAL A 140 -6.45 2.59 -19.10
C VAL A 140 -7.00 1.76 -20.26
N ALA A 141 -6.75 0.45 -20.23
CA ALA A 141 -7.21 -0.47 -21.27
C ALA A 141 -8.72 -0.70 -21.16
N LYS A 142 -9.50 -0.40 -22.21
CA LYS A 142 -10.96 -0.49 -22.20
C LYS A 142 -11.49 -1.89 -21.92
N ALA A 143 -10.83 -2.92 -22.45
CA ALA A 143 -11.30 -4.30 -22.29
C ALA A 143 -11.18 -4.83 -20.85
N SER A 144 -10.26 -4.30 -20.03
CA SER A 144 -9.90 -4.90 -18.74
C SER A 144 -9.76 -3.94 -17.57
N GLY A 145 -9.75 -2.62 -17.82
CA GLY A 145 -9.52 -1.60 -16.80
C GLY A 145 -8.09 -1.57 -16.26
N LYS A 146 -7.13 -2.20 -16.94
CA LYS A 146 -5.72 -2.23 -16.49
C LYS A 146 -5.04 -0.90 -16.75
N LEU A 147 -4.20 -0.48 -15.80
CA LEU A 147 -3.44 0.76 -15.85
C LEU A 147 -2.02 0.53 -16.37
N ALA A 148 -1.54 1.45 -17.20
CA ALA A 148 -0.13 1.60 -17.55
C ALA A 148 0.26 3.08 -17.44
N PHE A 149 1.44 3.34 -16.87
CA PHE A 149 2.06 4.65 -16.76
C PHE A 149 3.26 4.69 -17.69
N LEU A 150 3.32 5.73 -18.50
CA LEU A 150 4.32 5.91 -19.54
C LEU A 150 5.02 7.26 -19.40
N ASP A 151 6.27 7.32 -19.86
CA ASP A 151 6.95 8.59 -20.12
C ASP A 151 6.36 9.26 -21.38
N LEU A 152 6.93 10.41 -21.76
CA LEU A 152 6.43 11.20 -22.90
C LEU A 152 6.81 10.58 -24.25
N GLU A 153 7.85 9.77 -24.28
CA GLU A 153 8.32 9.00 -25.42
C GLU A 153 7.47 7.73 -25.65
N GLY A 154 6.62 7.37 -24.68
CA GLY A 154 5.73 6.21 -24.75
C GLY A 154 6.34 4.92 -24.23
N ASN A 155 7.45 4.99 -23.51
CA ASN A 155 8.01 3.84 -22.81
C ASN A 155 7.24 3.57 -21.52
N VAL A 156 7.05 2.30 -21.18
CA VAL A 156 6.34 1.89 -19.97
C VAL A 156 7.25 2.07 -18.76
N VAL A 157 6.81 2.93 -17.82
CA VAL A 157 7.44 3.11 -16.51
C VAL A 157 6.88 2.10 -15.50
N ASN A 158 5.55 1.89 -15.52
CA ASN A 158 4.89 0.93 -14.64
C ASN A 158 3.58 0.43 -15.27
N GLU A 159 3.31 -0.87 -15.22
CA GLU A 159 2.07 -1.42 -15.76
C GLU A 159 1.47 -2.52 -14.88
N ASP A 160 0.16 -2.66 -14.97
CA ASP A 160 -0.57 -3.74 -14.33
C ASP A 160 -0.27 -5.10 -14.98
N GLY A 161 0.14 -6.07 -14.17
CA GLY A 161 0.14 -7.48 -14.57
C GLY A 161 -1.30 -8.02 -14.55
N ALA A 162 -1.81 -8.26 -13.35
CA ALA A 162 -3.23 -8.51 -13.11
C ALA A 162 -3.97 -7.28 -12.54
N GLY A 163 -3.24 -6.22 -12.16
CA GLY A 163 -3.78 -4.97 -11.64
C GLY A 163 -4.35 -5.09 -10.23
N VAL A 164 -5.20 -4.14 -9.86
CA VAL A 164 -5.93 -4.13 -8.59
C VAL A 164 -6.92 -5.30 -8.52
N GLY A 165 -7.16 -5.83 -7.32
CA GLY A 165 -8.21 -6.80 -7.07
C GLY A 165 -8.75 -6.65 -5.65
N TYR A 166 -10.04 -6.89 -5.49
CA TYR A 166 -10.70 -6.83 -4.19
C TYR A 166 -11.47 -8.12 -3.93
N HIS A 167 -11.51 -8.53 -2.67
CA HIS A 167 -12.30 -9.66 -2.22
C HIS A 167 -13.47 -9.14 -1.38
N PRO A 168 -14.68 -9.74 -1.47
CA PRO A 168 -15.83 -9.32 -0.67
C PRO A 168 -15.58 -9.30 0.85
N ALA A 169 -14.68 -10.15 1.35
CA ALA A 169 -14.23 -10.17 2.75
C ALA A 169 -13.26 -9.02 3.14
N GLY A 170 -13.03 -8.04 2.26
CA GLY A 170 -12.25 -6.84 2.55
C GLY A 170 -10.76 -6.91 2.19
N HIS A 171 -10.26 -8.03 1.65
CA HIS A 171 -8.87 -8.12 1.18
C HIS A 171 -8.68 -7.35 -0.12
N VAL A 172 -7.58 -6.62 -0.24
CA VAL A 172 -7.19 -5.89 -1.45
C VAL A 172 -5.79 -6.33 -1.89
N ILE A 173 -5.58 -6.44 -3.20
CA ILE A 173 -4.29 -6.74 -3.81
C ILE A 173 -4.05 -5.83 -5.00
N CYS A 174 -2.77 -5.63 -5.35
CA CYS A 174 -2.37 -4.94 -6.58
C CYS A 174 -1.18 -5.69 -7.18
N HIS A 175 -1.29 -6.12 -8.44
CA HIS A 175 -0.25 -6.84 -9.14
C HIS A 175 0.28 -6.01 -10.31
N LYS A 176 1.54 -5.59 -10.20
CA LYS A 176 2.29 -4.91 -11.26
C LYS A 176 3.18 -5.90 -12.01
N ARG A 177 3.51 -5.59 -13.26
CA ARG A 177 4.57 -6.29 -13.98
C ARG A 177 5.91 -5.80 -13.42
N ILE A 178 6.83 -6.74 -13.23
CA ILE A 178 8.22 -6.46 -12.86
C ILE A 178 9.06 -6.62 -14.12
N GLN A 179 9.80 -5.58 -14.53
CA GLN A 179 10.68 -5.66 -15.70
C GLN A 179 11.96 -6.45 -15.37
N PRO A 180 12.67 -7.02 -16.37
CA PRO A 180 13.85 -7.86 -16.15
C PRO A 180 14.92 -7.20 -15.27
N ASP A 181 15.24 -5.93 -15.53
CA ASP A 181 16.30 -5.17 -14.85
C ASP A 181 15.77 -4.18 -13.80
N GLU A 182 14.51 -4.35 -13.37
CA GLU A 182 13.89 -3.46 -12.38
C GLU A 182 14.36 -3.78 -10.96
N HIS A 183 14.89 -2.78 -10.26
CA HIS A 183 15.30 -2.91 -8.86
C HIS A 183 14.39 -2.10 -7.94
N PHE A 184 14.20 -2.58 -6.71
CA PHE A 184 13.29 -1.96 -5.75
C PHE A 184 14.06 -1.52 -4.50
N TYR A 185 13.82 -0.29 -4.06
CA TYR A 185 14.47 0.33 -2.91
C TYR A 185 13.43 1.02 -2.02
N GLY A 186 13.79 1.32 -0.77
CA GLY A 186 12.90 1.97 0.20
C GLY A 186 12.23 0.98 1.16
N LEU A 187 10.90 1.14 1.35
CA LEU A 187 10.07 0.48 2.38
C LEU A 187 10.40 0.88 3.83
N GLY A 188 11.02 2.05 4.01
CA GLY A 188 11.37 2.59 5.32
C GLY A 188 12.56 1.88 5.97
N GLU A 189 12.55 1.86 7.30
CA GLU A 189 13.57 1.19 8.10
C GLU A 189 13.43 -0.33 7.96
N ARG A 190 14.50 -0.99 7.50
CA ARG A 190 14.58 -2.46 7.39
C ARG A 190 16.00 -2.93 7.67
N THR A 191 16.13 -4.12 8.23
CA THR A 191 17.42 -4.74 8.57
C THR A 191 18.04 -5.57 7.43
N CYS A 192 17.39 -5.59 6.26
CA CYS A 192 17.77 -6.41 5.11
C CYS A 192 18.52 -5.63 4.02
N ARG A 193 19.11 -6.35 3.07
CA ARG A 193 19.89 -5.82 1.93
C ARG A 193 19.14 -4.74 1.14
N LEU A 194 19.86 -3.73 0.66
CA LEU A 194 19.32 -2.54 -0.02
C LEU A 194 18.35 -2.88 -1.17
N ASP A 195 18.73 -3.76 -2.07
CA ASP A 195 17.85 -4.24 -3.14
C ASP A 195 16.80 -5.22 -2.59
N ARG A 196 15.53 -4.87 -2.84
CA ARG A 196 14.35 -5.58 -2.37
C ARG A 196 13.81 -6.59 -3.38
N ARG A 197 14.39 -6.68 -4.59
CA ARG A 197 13.93 -7.60 -5.66
C ARG A 197 13.95 -9.06 -5.18
N GLY A 198 12.88 -9.78 -5.49
CA GLY A 198 12.76 -11.22 -5.18
C GLY A 198 12.46 -11.55 -3.72
N ARG A 199 12.20 -10.54 -2.89
CA ARG A 199 11.87 -10.71 -1.46
C ARG A 199 10.45 -10.25 -1.16
N ARG A 200 9.99 -10.62 0.02
CA ARG A 200 8.67 -10.23 0.56
C ARG A 200 8.86 -9.54 1.90
N TYR A 201 8.08 -8.47 2.09
CA TYR A 201 8.12 -7.63 3.28
C TYR A 201 6.72 -7.46 3.86
N GLU A 202 6.65 -7.25 5.16
CA GLU A 202 5.40 -7.04 5.89
C GLU A 202 5.36 -5.64 6.52
N MET A 203 4.28 -4.91 6.26
CA MET A 203 4.02 -3.58 6.83
C MET A 203 3.23 -3.70 8.12
N TRP A 204 3.87 -4.24 9.16
CA TRP A 204 3.28 -4.41 10.48
C TRP A 204 4.24 -3.91 11.56
N ASN A 205 4.05 -2.67 12.00
CA ASN A 205 4.90 -2.03 13.00
C ASN A 205 5.00 -2.90 14.25
N THR A 206 6.20 -3.42 14.48
CA THR A 206 6.53 -4.38 15.53
C THR A 206 7.64 -3.80 16.39
N ASP A 207 7.56 -4.01 17.69
CA ASP A 207 8.64 -3.72 18.63
C ASP A 207 9.35 -5.02 19.01
N PRO A 208 10.42 -5.41 18.29
CA PRO A 208 11.13 -6.66 18.57
C PRO A 208 12.11 -6.57 19.76
N GLN A 209 12.24 -5.41 20.45
CA GLN A 209 13.25 -5.09 21.47
C GLN A 209 14.71 -5.08 20.96
N THR A 210 15.09 -6.12 20.23
CA THR A 210 16.34 -6.24 19.48
C THR A 210 16.03 -6.94 18.16
N TYR A 211 16.81 -6.69 17.11
CA TYR A 211 16.62 -7.34 15.82
C TYR A 211 17.93 -7.84 15.23
N GLN A 212 17.84 -8.90 14.44
CA GLN A 212 18.96 -9.45 13.69
C GLN A 212 18.97 -8.91 12.24
N PRO A 213 20.11 -9.00 11.53
CA PRO A 213 20.14 -8.79 10.09
C PRO A 213 19.09 -9.67 9.39
N ASP A 214 18.45 -9.11 8.35
CA ASP A 214 17.36 -9.74 7.59
C ASP A 214 16.05 -10.03 8.36
N GLN A 215 15.91 -9.58 9.61
CA GLN A 215 14.64 -9.64 10.35
C GLN A 215 13.63 -8.58 9.87
N ASP A 216 12.42 -9.03 9.53
CA ASP A 216 11.27 -8.22 9.12
C ASP A 216 9.98 -8.88 9.65
N PRO A 217 8.98 -8.11 10.16
CA PRO A 217 8.94 -6.66 10.30
C PRO A 217 9.68 -6.11 11.54
N ILE A 218 9.91 -4.80 11.57
CA ILE A 218 10.45 -4.04 12.71
C ILE A 218 9.58 -2.80 13.00
N HIS A 219 10.14 -1.68 13.47
CA HIS A 219 9.40 -0.53 14.00
C HIS A 219 8.58 0.26 12.97
N LEU A 220 8.87 0.07 11.68
CA LEU A 220 8.25 0.72 10.52
C LEU A 220 7.92 -0.30 9.42
#